data_AF-A0A956HZ48-F1
#
_entry.id   AF-A0A956HZ48-F1
#
_cell.length_a   1.000
_cell.length_b   1.000
_cell.length_c   1.000
_cell.angle_alpha   90.00
_cell.angle_beta   90.00
_cell.angle_gamma   90.00
#
_symmetry.space_group_name_H-M   'P 1'
#
loop_
_entity.id
_entity.type
_entity.pdbx_description
1 polymer ?
#
loop_
_entity_poly.entity_id
_entity_poly.type
_entity_poly.pdbx_seq_one_letter_code
_entity_poly.pdbx_strand_id
1 'polypeptide(L)'
;MAEETNPVTAAVDGEQTTPSKAEVAARAKRLRERWRAGPEDDGGLRDWCREELAALRAVYQAAPAAFETGSIATLRLVADELGRPVRRTPSGPPPGAPTPQAVLGDVFGYESFRPGQQAIIDAVLAGRDCVGVMPTGAGKSLTYLIPARILGGTTLVVSPLIALMKDQVDAMRDVGLRAIFLN
;
A
#
# COMPACT_ATOMS: atom_id res chain seq x y z
N MET A 1 -41.22 42.65 47.73
CA MET A 1 -40.05 41.81 48.04
C MET A 1 -40.17 40.56 47.18
N ALA A 2 -39.25 40.19 46.31
CA ALA A 2 -37.99 40.75 45.89
C ALA A 2 -37.74 40.30 44.43
N GLU A 3 -36.90 41.08 43.78
CA GLU A 3 -36.18 40.88 42.52
C GLU A 3 -35.67 39.44 42.32
N GLU A 4 -35.79 38.91 41.09
CA GLU A 4 -34.71 38.10 40.52
C GLU A 4 -34.76 38.16 38.98
N THR A 5 -33.96 39.08 38.47
CA THR A 5 -33.42 39.12 37.12
C THR A 5 -32.60 37.85 36.87
N ASN A 6 -32.93 37.10 35.82
CA ASN A 6 -32.06 36.03 35.32
C ASN A 6 -31.37 36.52 34.03
N PRO A 7 -30.08 36.91 34.08
CA PRO A 7 -29.30 37.18 32.89
C PRO A 7 -28.51 35.94 32.44
N VAL A 8 -27.95 36.04 31.23
CA VAL A 8 -26.91 35.21 30.64
C VAL A 8 -27.40 34.05 29.75
N THR A 9 -27.87 34.44 28.57
CA THR A 9 -27.41 33.86 27.31
C THR A 9 -25.88 33.98 27.24
N ALA A 10 -25.16 32.90 27.56
CA ALA A 10 -23.74 32.81 27.28
C ALA A 10 -23.57 32.47 25.79
N ALA A 11 -23.15 33.47 25.01
CA ALA A 11 -22.64 33.28 23.66
C ALA A 11 -21.43 32.35 23.72
N VAL A 12 -21.51 31.22 23.02
CA VAL A 12 -20.35 30.39 22.70
C VAL A 12 -19.79 30.91 21.37
N ASP A 13 -19.22 32.12 21.41
CA ASP A 13 -18.38 32.62 20.32
C ASP A 13 -17.00 31.98 20.47
N GLY A 14 -16.92 30.72 20.04
CA GLY A 14 -15.64 30.11 19.70
C GLY A 14 -15.17 30.71 18.39
N GLU A 15 -14.56 31.88 18.45
CA GLU A 15 -13.97 32.57 17.30
C GLU A 15 -12.88 31.67 16.69
N GLN A 16 -13.26 30.82 15.75
CA GLN A 16 -12.34 30.03 14.95
C GLN A 16 -11.61 31.01 14.03
N THR A 17 -10.53 31.58 14.56
CA THR A 17 -9.70 32.53 13.84
C THR A 17 -9.20 31.85 12.57
N THR A 18 -9.59 32.40 11.42
CA THR A 18 -9.11 31.94 10.12
C THR A 18 -7.57 31.95 10.12
N PRO A 19 -6.91 30.82 9.82
CA PRO A 19 -5.46 30.76 9.87
C PRO A 19 -4.84 31.69 8.83
N SER A 20 -3.76 32.35 9.21
CA SER A 20 -2.98 33.22 8.36
C SER A 20 -2.25 32.45 7.26
N LYS A 21 -1.85 33.17 6.20
CA LYS A 21 -1.03 32.60 5.11
C LYS A 21 0.27 31.96 5.61
N ALA A 22 0.92 32.60 6.59
CA ALA A 22 2.16 32.10 7.19
C ALA A 22 1.94 30.78 7.94
N GLU A 23 0.82 30.64 8.65
CA GLU A 23 0.49 29.40 9.36
C GLU A 23 0.18 28.25 8.40
N VAL A 24 -0.59 28.52 7.33
CA VAL A 24 -0.86 27.53 6.28
C VAL A 24 0.43 27.10 5.58
N ALA A 25 1.31 28.05 5.24
CA ALA A 25 2.60 27.75 4.63
C ALA A 25 3.50 26.90 5.55
N ALA A 26 3.55 27.22 6.84
CA ALA A 26 4.31 26.46 7.82
C ALA A 26 3.78 25.03 7.99
N ARG A 27 2.45 24.85 7.98
CA ARG A 27 1.82 23.51 8.00
C ARG A 27 2.16 22.70 6.75
N ALA A 28 2.00 23.29 5.57
CA ALA A 28 2.35 22.63 4.30
C ALA A 28 3.83 22.22 4.26
N LYS A 29 4.73 23.08 4.75
CA LYS A 29 6.17 22.79 4.87
C LYS A 29 6.43 21.63 5.82
N ARG A 30 5.87 21.65 7.03
CA ARG A 30 6.03 20.56 8.02
C ARG A 30 5.53 19.22 7.48
N LEU A 31 4.37 19.22 6.81
CA LEU A 31 3.82 18.05 6.15
C LEU A 31 4.80 17.49 5.11
N ARG A 32 5.36 18.35 4.26
CA ARG A 32 6.33 17.95 3.22
C ARG A 32 7.63 17.40 3.81
N GLU A 33 8.17 18.07 4.82
CA GLU A 33 9.42 17.66 5.48
C GLU A 33 9.27 16.31 6.17
N ARG A 34 8.18 16.12 6.92
CA ARG A 34 7.91 14.85 7.61
C ARG A 34 7.67 13.71 6.61
N TRP A 35 6.91 13.95 5.54
CA TRP A 35 6.69 12.96 4.49
C TRP A 35 7.99 12.51 3.82
N ARG A 36 8.93 13.44 3.59
CA ARG A 36 10.24 13.12 2.99
C ARG A 36 11.21 12.43 3.95
N ALA A 37 11.05 12.62 5.25
CA ALA A 37 11.98 12.10 6.25
C ALA A 37 11.69 10.64 6.65
N GLY A 38 10.46 10.16 6.46
CA GLY A 38 10.05 8.83 6.90
C GLY A 38 9.92 7.80 5.76
N PRO A 39 9.82 6.51 6.11
CA PRO A 39 9.59 5.44 5.13
C PRO A 39 8.23 5.62 4.44
N GLU A 40 8.17 5.41 3.12
CA GLU A 40 6.90 5.52 2.39
C GLU A 40 5.86 4.49 2.82
N ASP A 41 6.27 3.36 3.40
CA ASP A 41 5.42 2.27 3.86
C ASP A 41 5.04 2.35 5.36
N ASP A 42 5.49 3.38 6.07
CA ASP A 42 5.08 3.66 7.44
C ASP A 42 3.60 4.07 7.48
N GLY A 43 2.75 3.14 7.95
CA GLY A 43 1.31 3.36 8.06
C GLY A 43 0.95 4.56 8.94
N GLY A 44 1.64 4.74 10.07
CA GLY A 44 1.37 5.84 11.00
C GLY A 44 1.73 7.20 10.41
N LEU A 45 2.84 7.28 9.66
CA LEU A 45 3.20 8.49 8.91
C LEU A 45 2.15 8.81 7.84
N ARG A 46 1.73 7.83 7.05
CA ARG A 46 0.73 8.03 5.98
C ARG A 46 -0.61 8.47 6.53
N ASP A 47 -1.05 7.89 7.64
CA ASP A 47 -2.32 8.25 8.30
C ASP A 47 -2.28 9.68 8.83
N TRP A 48 -1.22 10.05 9.53
CA TRP A 48 -0.99 11.43 9.98
C TRP A 48 -0.99 12.41 8.80
N CYS A 49 -0.30 12.09 7.69
CA CYS A 49 -0.26 12.95 6.51
C CYS A 49 -1.65 13.10 5.86
N ARG A 50 -2.46 12.04 5.84
CA ARG A 50 -3.83 12.06 5.32
C ARG A 50 -4.75 12.94 6.17
N GLU A 51 -4.66 12.81 7.49
CA GLU A 51 -5.41 13.64 8.43
C GLU A 51 -5.04 15.12 8.29
N GLU A 52 -3.75 15.44 8.19
CA GLU A 52 -3.29 16.83 8.02
C GLU A 52 -3.72 17.41 6.66
N LEU A 53 -3.66 16.63 5.57
CA LEU A 53 -4.20 17.06 4.27
C LEU A 53 -5.72 17.27 4.31
N ALA A 54 -6.46 16.40 5.00
CA ALA A 54 -7.91 16.56 5.16
C ALA A 54 -8.24 17.84 5.96
N ALA A 55 -7.51 18.11 7.04
CA ALA A 55 -7.65 19.33 7.82
C ALA A 55 -7.34 20.57 6.97
N LEU A 56 -6.24 20.59 6.22
CA LEU A 56 -5.90 21.70 5.34
C LEU A 56 -6.90 21.87 4.19
N ARG A 57 -7.50 20.79 3.69
CA ARG A 57 -8.58 20.87 2.70
C ARG A 57 -9.83 21.53 3.26
N ALA A 58 -10.20 21.25 4.52
CA ALA A 58 -11.30 21.93 5.19
C ALA A 58 -11.03 23.43 5.37
N VAL A 59 -9.79 23.80 5.73
CA VAL A 59 -9.38 25.23 5.79
C VAL A 59 -9.46 25.87 4.40
N TYR A 60 -9.01 25.19 3.34
CA TYR A 60 -9.10 25.72 1.98
C TYR A 60 -10.55 25.95 1.53
N GLN A 61 -11.48 25.07 1.93
CA GLN A 61 -12.91 25.24 1.65
C GLN A 61 -13.51 26.45 2.37
N ALA A 62 -13.11 26.69 3.62
CA ALA A 62 -13.62 27.81 4.41
C ALA A 62 -12.96 29.15 4.06
N ALA A 63 -11.65 29.15 3.79
CA ALA A 63 -10.84 30.35 3.58
C ALA A 63 -9.77 30.15 2.50
N PRO A 64 -10.13 30.12 1.20
CA PRO A 64 -9.18 29.94 0.10
C PRO A 64 -8.08 31.01 0.07
N ALA A 65 -8.39 32.24 0.50
CA ALA A 65 -7.45 33.37 0.50
C ALA A 65 -6.26 33.18 1.47
N ALA A 66 -6.35 32.25 2.43
CA ALA A 66 -5.26 31.88 3.32
C ALA A 66 -4.19 31.02 2.62
N PHE A 67 -4.43 30.56 1.38
CA PHE A 67 -3.51 29.69 0.66
C PHE A 67 -2.76 30.44 -0.44
N GLU A 68 -1.43 30.38 -0.36
CA GLU A 68 -0.56 30.84 -1.43
C GLU A 68 -0.33 29.72 -2.46
N THR A 69 -0.02 30.10 -3.70
CA THR A 69 0.26 29.16 -4.79
C THR A 69 1.34 28.14 -4.43
N GLY A 70 2.39 28.56 -3.71
CA GLY A 70 3.46 27.67 -3.25
C GLY A 70 2.99 26.62 -2.25
N SER A 71 2.11 26.99 -1.31
CA SER A 71 1.49 26.07 -0.37
C SER A 71 0.60 25.06 -1.11
N ILE A 72 -0.24 25.52 -2.03
CA ILE A 72 -1.12 24.64 -2.82
C ILE A 72 -0.29 23.64 -3.65
N ALA A 73 0.78 24.10 -4.30
CA ALA A 73 1.66 23.23 -5.08
C ALA A 73 2.33 22.17 -4.19
N THR A 74 2.79 22.54 -3.00
CA THR A 74 3.38 21.62 -2.02
C THR A 74 2.37 20.55 -1.57
N LEU A 75 1.15 20.96 -1.24
CA LEU A 75 0.09 20.04 -0.80
C LEU A 75 -0.32 19.07 -1.90
N ARG A 76 -0.39 19.54 -3.16
CA ARG A 76 -0.66 18.67 -4.31
C ARG A 76 0.41 17.61 -4.49
N LEU A 77 1.69 17.98 -4.42
CA LEU A 77 2.80 17.02 -4.51
C LEU A 77 2.72 15.94 -3.43
N VAL A 78 2.44 16.33 -2.18
CA VAL A 78 2.30 15.36 -1.09
C VAL A 78 1.07 14.48 -1.29
N ALA A 79 -0.06 15.04 -1.71
CA ALA A 79 -1.27 14.28 -1.98
C ALA A 79 -1.08 13.25 -3.12
N ASP A 80 -0.41 13.66 -4.20
CA ASP A 80 -0.10 12.77 -5.33
C ASP A 80 0.82 11.62 -4.91
N GLU A 81 1.88 11.91 -4.14
CA GLU A 81 2.80 10.90 -3.62
C GLU A 81 2.12 9.94 -2.62
N LEU A 82 1.27 10.45 -1.71
CA LEU A 82 0.48 9.63 -0.78
C LEU A 82 -0.58 8.78 -1.47
N GLY A 83 -1.08 9.23 -2.63
CA GLY A 83 -2.01 8.49 -3.46
C GLY A 83 -1.35 7.33 -4.20
N ARG A 84 -0.02 7.33 -4.36
CA ARG A 84 0.69 6.22 -5.00
C ARG A 84 0.61 4.97 -4.13
N PRO A 85 0.36 3.79 -4.72
CA PRO A 85 0.40 2.54 -3.99
C PRO A 85 1.78 2.36 -3.34
N VAL A 86 1.78 2.04 -2.04
CA VAL A 86 3.01 1.70 -1.31
C VAL A 86 3.62 0.49 -2.00
N ARG A 87 4.80 0.67 -2.60
CA ARG A 87 5.58 -0.48 -3.06
C ARG A 87 6.21 -1.09 -1.82
N ARG A 88 5.50 -2.02 -1.17
CA ARG A 88 6.15 -2.88 -0.17
C ARG A 88 7.24 -3.61 -0.92
N THR A 89 8.50 -3.28 -0.65
CA THR A 89 9.60 -4.16 -1.03
C THR A 89 9.24 -5.50 -0.42
N PRO A 90 9.08 -6.58 -1.22
CA PRO A 90 8.98 -7.90 -0.64
C PRO A 90 10.21 -8.02 0.24
N SER A 91 10.00 -8.18 1.55
CA SER A 91 11.08 -8.66 2.38
C SER A 91 11.57 -9.92 1.68
N GLY A 92 12.88 -10.04 1.45
CA GLY A 92 13.43 -11.27 0.92
C GLY A 92 12.97 -12.47 1.78
N PRO A 93 13.24 -13.71 1.34
CA PRO A 93 12.84 -14.91 2.06
C PRO A 93 13.09 -14.77 3.57
N PRO A 94 12.09 -15.04 4.43
CA PRO A 94 12.28 -14.94 5.87
C PRO A 94 13.42 -15.87 6.33
N PRO A 95 14.09 -15.58 7.46
CA PRO A 95 15.11 -16.48 7.99
C PRO A 95 14.57 -17.91 8.16
N GLY A 96 15.28 -18.89 7.61
CA GLY A 96 14.88 -20.30 7.64
C GLY A 96 13.85 -20.71 6.57
N ALA A 97 13.51 -19.83 5.62
CA ALA A 97 12.66 -20.20 4.49
C ALA A 97 13.29 -21.33 3.64
N PRO A 98 12.48 -22.26 3.11
CA PRO A 98 12.99 -23.33 2.25
C PRO A 98 13.55 -22.77 0.94
N THR A 99 14.50 -23.48 0.34
CA THR A 99 15.04 -23.12 -0.97
C THR A 99 14.01 -23.38 -2.07
N PRO A 100 14.11 -22.71 -3.24
CA PRO A 100 13.27 -23.01 -4.40
C PRO A 100 13.28 -24.50 -4.78
N GLN A 101 14.43 -25.16 -4.70
CA GLN A 101 14.59 -26.58 -5.02
C GLN A 101 13.87 -27.48 -4.01
N ALA A 102 13.96 -27.16 -2.71
CA ALA A 102 13.23 -27.89 -1.68
C ALA A 102 11.71 -27.78 -1.89
N VAL A 103 11.20 -26.57 -2.14
CA VAL A 103 9.78 -26.38 -2.44
C VAL A 103 9.35 -27.12 -3.71
N LEU A 104 10.18 -27.11 -4.75
CA LEU A 104 9.92 -27.81 -6.01
C LEU A 104 9.75 -29.33 -5.79
N GLY A 105 10.63 -29.95 -4.99
CA GLY A 105 10.56 -31.36 -4.67
C GLY A 105 9.44 -31.69 -3.68
N ASP A 106 9.44 -31.03 -2.53
CA ASP A 106 8.60 -31.39 -1.38
C ASP A 106 7.12 -31.07 -1.59
N VAL A 107 6.81 -29.99 -2.32
CA VAL A 107 5.43 -29.54 -2.54
C VAL A 107 4.92 -29.96 -3.91
N PHE A 108 5.74 -29.86 -4.95
CA PHE A 108 5.30 -30.09 -6.33
C PHE A 108 5.79 -31.41 -6.94
N GLY A 109 6.65 -32.16 -6.26
CA GLY A 109 7.09 -33.48 -6.69
C GLY A 109 7.98 -33.48 -7.93
N TYR A 110 8.67 -32.38 -8.24
CA TYR A 110 9.57 -32.29 -9.39
C TYR A 110 11.05 -32.29 -8.98
N GLU A 111 11.88 -32.95 -9.78
CA GLU A 111 13.31 -33.09 -9.50
C GLU A 111 14.15 -31.88 -9.95
N SER A 112 13.70 -31.16 -10.98
CA SER A 112 14.47 -30.05 -11.56
C SER A 112 13.59 -28.99 -12.23
N PHE A 113 14.10 -27.76 -12.25
CA PHE A 113 13.47 -26.66 -12.96
C PHE A 113 13.59 -26.83 -14.47
N ARG A 114 12.51 -26.47 -15.18
CA ARG A 114 12.55 -26.28 -16.62
C ARG A 114 13.29 -24.99 -16.98
N PRO A 115 13.83 -24.89 -18.22
CA PRO A 115 14.53 -23.69 -18.66
C PRO A 115 13.72 -22.40 -18.43
N GLY A 116 14.38 -21.39 -17.88
CA GLY A 116 13.80 -20.06 -17.59
C GLY A 116 13.03 -19.94 -16.27
N GLN A 117 12.60 -21.03 -15.64
CA GLN A 117 11.84 -20.95 -14.37
C GLN A 117 12.68 -20.36 -13.23
N GLN A 118 13.89 -20.89 -13.02
CA GLN A 118 14.78 -20.46 -11.93
C GLN A 118 15.08 -18.95 -12.01
N ALA A 119 15.38 -18.44 -13.21
CA ALA A 119 15.71 -17.03 -13.39
C ALA A 119 14.55 -16.08 -13.01
N ILE A 120 13.31 -16.48 -13.30
CA ILE A 120 12.12 -15.72 -12.91
C ILE A 120 11.92 -15.80 -11.39
N ILE A 121 12.03 -17.00 -10.81
CA ILE A 121 11.89 -17.21 -9.37
C ILE A 121 12.92 -16.37 -8.60
N ASP A 122 14.18 -16.38 -9.02
CA ASP A 122 15.25 -15.60 -8.38
C ASP A 122 15.01 -14.09 -8.49
N ALA A 123 14.46 -13.61 -9.60
CA ALA A 123 14.07 -12.21 -9.74
C ALA A 123 12.99 -11.81 -8.73
N VAL A 124 11.94 -12.63 -8.61
CA VAL A 124 10.83 -12.39 -7.69
C VAL A 124 11.29 -12.47 -6.22
N LEU A 125 12.10 -13.47 -5.86
CA LEU A 125 12.64 -13.61 -4.51
C LEU A 125 13.60 -12.48 -4.13
N ALA A 126 14.25 -11.86 -5.11
CA ALA A 126 15.06 -10.65 -4.94
C ALA A 126 14.22 -9.35 -4.91
N GLY A 127 12.89 -9.43 -4.95
CA GLY A 127 12.00 -8.27 -4.92
C GLY A 127 11.99 -7.44 -6.21
N ARG A 128 12.45 -8.02 -7.32
CA ARG A 128 12.54 -7.36 -8.63
C ARG A 128 11.31 -7.66 -9.48
N ASP A 129 10.85 -6.66 -10.23
CA ASP A 129 9.85 -6.87 -11.27
C ASP A 129 10.45 -7.64 -12.44
N CYS A 130 9.66 -8.53 -13.06
CA CYS A 130 10.09 -9.28 -14.23
C CYS A 130 8.92 -9.61 -15.16
N VAL A 131 9.24 -9.76 -16.45
CA VAL A 131 8.32 -10.26 -17.48
C VAL A 131 8.82 -11.63 -17.94
N GLY A 132 8.06 -12.69 -17.65
CA GLY A 132 8.37 -14.05 -18.06
C GLY A 132 7.70 -14.42 -19.38
N VAL A 133 8.47 -14.56 -20.45
CA VAL A 133 7.99 -15.05 -21.76
C VAL A 133 8.32 -16.54 -21.87
N MET A 134 7.30 -17.39 -21.80
CA MET A 134 7.47 -18.84 -21.82
C MET A 134 6.36 -19.53 -22.64
N PRO A 135 6.65 -20.61 -23.38
CA PRO A 135 5.66 -21.31 -24.17
C PRO A 135 4.56 -21.94 -23.30
N THR A 136 3.40 -22.23 -23.89
CA THR A 136 2.34 -22.99 -23.21
C THR A 136 2.87 -24.36 -22.78
N GLY A 137 2.46 -24.83 -21.60
CA GLY A 137 2.97 -26.07 -21.02
C GLY A 137 4.36 -25.97 -20.37
N ALA A 138 5.06 -24.83 -20.44
CA ALA A 138 6.39 -24.65 -19.82
C ALA A 138 6.39 -24.60 -18.29
N GLY A 139 5.23 -24.74 -17.64
CA GLY A 139 5.11 -24.65 -16.18
C GLY A 139 5.25 -23.23 -15.66
N LYS A 140 4.68 -22.24 -16.36
CA LYS A 140 4.69 -20.82 -15.97
C LYS A 140 4.18 -20.59 -14.54
N SER A 141 3.18 -21.36 -14.12
CA SER A 141 2.57 -21.16 -12.80
C SER A 141 3.56 -21.36 -11.65
N LEU A 142 4.51 -22.30 -11.78
CA LEU A 142 5.52 -22.54 -10.75
C LEU A 142 6.39 -21.30 -10.47
N THR A 143 6.54 -20.39 -11.43
CA THR A 143 7.41 -19.22 -11.27
C THR A 143 6.85 -18.16 -10.33
N TYR A 144 5.55 -18.17 -10.04
CA TYR A 144 4.94 -17.35 -8.97
C TYR A 144 4.49 -18.17 -7.77
N LEU A 145 4.16 -19.47 -7.94
CA LEU A 145 3.74 -20.34 -6.84
C LEU A 145 4.87 -20.67 -5.86
N ILE A 146 6.09 -20.90 -6.36
CA ILE A 146 7.24 -21.18 -5.51
C ILE A 146 7.60 -19.94 -4.67
N PRO A 147 7.74 -18.73 -5.25
CA PRO A 147 7.90 -17.51 -4.45
C PRO A 147 6.76 -17.30 -3.44
N ALA A 148 5.50 -17.55 -3.83
CA ALA A 148 4.36 -17.41 -2.92
C ALA A 148 4.51 -18.30 -1.67
N ARG A 149 5.03 -19.52 -1.83
CA ARG A 149 5.27 -20.44 -0.72
C ARG A 149 6.47 -20.04 0.16
N ILE A 150 7.49 -19.41 -0.42
CA ILE A 150 8.74 -19.02 0.25
C ILE A 150 8.59 -17.69 0.99
N LEU A 151 8.08 -16.65 0.33
CA LEU A 151 7.95 -15.30 0.88
C LEU A 151 6.89 -15.23 1.99
N GLY A 152 5.93 -16.15 1.98
CA GLY A 152 4.80 -16.11 2.89
C GLY A 152 3.84 -14.96 2.57
N GLY A 153 2.91 -14.69 3.49
CA GLY A 153 1.83 -13.73 3.24
C GLY A 153 0.86 -14.18 2.14
N THR A 154 0.24 -13.21 1.46
CA THR A 154 -0.75 -13.45 0.40
C THR A 154 -0.18 -13.03 -0.94
N THR A 155 -0.14 -13.95 -1.91
CA THR A 155 0.17 -13.64 -3.31
C THR A 155 -1.12 -13.41 -4.09
N LEU A 156 -1.22 -12.28 -4.79
CA LEU A 156 -2.33 -11.96 -5.68
C LEU A 156 -2.00 -12.41 -7.10
N VAL A 157 -2.80 -13.31 -7.66
CA VAL A 157 -2.72 -13.75 -9.05
C VAL A 157 -3.93 -13.22 -9.81
N VAL A 158 -3.69 -12.50 -10.91
CA VAL A 158 -4.74 -11.96 -11.76
C VAL A 158 -4.80 -12.80 -13.04
N SER A 159 -5.96 -13.39 -13.31
CA SER A 159 -6.20 -14.24 -14.48
C SER A 159 -7.53 -13.86 -15.12
N PRO A 160 -7.63 -13.80 -16.47
CA PRO A 160 -8.86 -13.40 -17.15
C PRO A 160 -9.93 -14.50 -17.23
N LEU A 161 -9.60 -15.75 -16.93
CA LEU A 161 -10.49 -16.90 -17.15
C LEU A 161 -10.89 -17.57 -15.83
N ILE A 162 -12.18 -17.51 -15.47
CA ILE A 162 -12.72 -18.12 -14.24
C ILE A 162 -12.45 -19.63 -14.19
N ALA A 163 -12.61 -20.34 -15.32
CA ALA A 163 -12.31 -21.77 -15.38
C ALA A 163 -10.85 -22.08 -15.03
N LEU A 164 -9.91 -21.29 -15.57
CA LEU A 164 -8.49 -21.43 -15.25
C LEU A 164 -8.18 -21.08 -13.79
N MET A 165 -8.85 -20.07 -13.23
CA MET A 165 -8.71 -19.72 -11.81
C MET A 165 -9.14 -20.87 -10.91
N LYS A 166 -10.25 -21.54 -11.24
CA LYS A 166 -10.73 -22.72 -10.52
C LYS A 166 -9.71 -23.86 -10.59
N ASP A 167 -9.26 -24.22 -11.79
CA ASP A 167 -8.29 -25.31 -11.98
C ASP A 167 -6.99 -25.06 -11.20
N GLN A 168 -6.53 -23.80 -11.16
CA GLN A 168 -5.35 -23.41 -10.39
C GLN A 168 -5.58 -23.52 -8.87
N VAL A 169 -6.73 -23.07 -8.38
CA VAL A 169 -7.06 -23.16 -6.94
C VAL A 169 -7.21 -24.61 -6.50
N ASP A 170 -7.85 -25.45 -7.31
CA ASP A 170 -8.03 -26.87 -7.00
C ASP A 170 -6.66 -27.58 -6.97
N ALA A 171 -5.81 -27.36 -7.98
CA ALA A 171 -4.45 -27.91 -8.01
C ALA A 171 -3.58 -27.43 -6.82
N MET A 172 -3.74 -26.19 -6.36
CA MET A 172 -3.05 -25.68 -5.19
C MET A 172 -3.51 -26.38 -3.90
N ARG A 173 -4.82 -26.65 -3.76
CA ARG A 173 -5.37 -27.36 -2.60
C ARG A 173 -4.87 -28.80 -2.53
N ASP A 174 -4.74 -29.47 -3.67
CA ASP A 174 -4.23 -30.84 -3.76
C ASP A 174 -2.80 -30.98 -3.22
N VAL A 175 -1.97 -29.95 -3.39
CA VAL A 175 -0.60 -29.88 -2.83
C VAL A 175 -0.54 -29.20 -1.47
N GLY A 176 -1.68 -29.04 -0.78
CA GLY A 176 -1.75 -28.49 0.57
C GLY A 176 -1.54 -26.97 0.68
N LEU A 177 -1.61 -26.24 -0.44
CA LEU A 177 -1.52 -24.77 -0.45
C LEU A 177 -2.91 -24.14 -0.26
N ARG A 178 -2.97 -23.12 0.61
CA ARG A 178 -4.19 -22.34 0.82
C ARG A 178 -4.38 -21.38 -0.36
N ALA A 179 -5.44 -21.59 -1.14
CA ALA A 179 -5.83 -20.73 -2.25
C ALA A 179 -7.35 -20.58 -2.34
N ILE A 180 -7.78 -19.40 -2.81
CA ILE A 180 -9.16 -19.07 -3.17
C ILE A 180 -9.13 -18.17 -4.41
N PHE A 181 -10.26 -18.04 -5.10
CA PHE A 181 -10.47 -17.05 -6.15
C PHE A 181 -11.69 -16.19 -5.82
N LEU A 182 -11.72 -14.96 -6.34
CA LEU A 182 -12.84 -14.04 -6.27
C LEU A 182 -13.29 -13.74 -7.71
N ASN A 183 -14.59 -13.74 -7.98
CA ASN A 183 -15.17 -13.46 -9.29
C ASN A 183 -16.31 -12.45 -9.23
#